data_AF-A0A2U2PLH9-F1
#
_entry.id   AF-A0A2U2PLH9-F1
#
_cell.length_a   1.000
_cell.length_b   1.000
_cell.length_c   1.000
_cell.angle_alpha   90.00
_cell.angle_beta   90.00
_cell.angle_gamma   90.00
#
_symmetry.space_group_name_H-M   'P 1'
#
loop_
_entity.id
_entity.type
_entity.pdbx_description
1 polymer ?
#
loop_
_entity_poly.entity_id
_entity_poly.type
_entity_poly.pdbx_seq_one_letter_code
_entity_poly.pdbx_strand_id
1 'polypeptide(L)'
;MKTYKAVMLVLLLSNCSIKKNIIGKYYSGIHSVGIQLKEDSTFVYEHRNLHLYQYSKGKWRHEKNNQISLESNIKSTLIPLNVQNQNITNAKNELSIDLKIADGGKTSDYQCGIYIDNKLYTIKRCDSLSSVFINVPMNNFYFHFARDPQPDTTSYISQPVFTEKYQLMINQNNKARIDITLPDTYFYYKSFNGVVAKATGKSLRIFNFISNKKETIPKVSDEANIFSAFFNTLEKKRK
;
A
#
# COMPACT_ATOMS: atom_id res chain seq x y z
N MET A 1 -41.63 -3.27 35.35
CA MET A 1 -40.62 -2.34 34.80
C MET A 1 -39.19 -2.50 35.35
N LYS A 2 -38.94 -3.13 36.52
CA LYS A 2 -37.57 -3.27 37.07
C LYS A 2 -36.69 -4.32 36.38
N THR A 3 -37.27 -5.37 35.81
CA THR A 3 -36.55 -6.47 35.14
C THR A 3 -35.91 -6.09 33.79
N TYR A 4 -36.54 -5.21 33.00
CA TYR A 4 -36.00 -4.78 31.71
C TYR A 4 -34.71 -3.95 31.81
N LYS A 5 -34.54 -3.18 32.90
CA LYS A 5 -33.31 -2.38 33.12
C LYS A 5 -32.10 -3.28 33.43
N ALA A 6 -32.30 -4.39 34.13
CA ALA A 6 -31.21 -5.34 34.45
C ALA A 6 -30.73 -6.10 33.20
N VAL A 7 -31.65 -6.50 32.32
CA VAL A 7 -31.31 -7.21 31.08
C VAL A 7 -30.53 -6.32 30.11
N MET A 8 -30.89 -5.03 29.99
CA MET A 8 -30.17 -4.09 29.14
C MET A 8 -28.74 -3.82 29.64
N LEU A 9 -28.52 -3.78 30.96
CA LEU A 9 -27.21 -3.59 31.56
C LEU A 9 -26.28 -4.80 31.32
N VAL A 10 -26.80 -6.02 31.41
CA VAL A 10 -26.04 -7.27 31.15
C VAL A 10 -25.65 -7.39 29.66
N LEU A 11 -26.53 -6.97 28.75
CA LEU A 11 -26.26 -6.94 27.31
C LEU A 11 -25.20 -5.88 26.92
N LEU A 12 -25.14 -4.75 27.63
CA LEU A 12 -24.10 -3.73 27.42
C LEU A 12 -22.72 -4.17 27.91
N LEU A 13 -22.65 -4.93 29.02
CA LEU A 13 -21.38 -5.38 29.62
C LEU A 13 -20.73 -6.54 28.86
N SER A 14 -21.52 -7.40 28.22
CA SER A 14 -21.02 -8.60 27.50
C SER A 14 -20.27 -8.27 26.20
N ASN A 15 -20.58 -7.16 25.53
CA ASN A 15 -19.87 -6.74 24.31
C ASN A 15 -18.47 -6.14 24.57
N CYS A 16 -18.15 -5.73 25.80
CA CYS A 16 -16.83 -5.18 26.11
C CYS A 16 -15.74 -6.25 26.24
N SER A 17 -16.08 -7.47 26.65
CA SER A 17 -15.10 -8.55 26.91
C SER A 17 -14.41 -9.02 25.62
N ILE A 18 -15.15 -9.11 24.51
CA ILE A 18 -14.64 -9.63 23.23
C ILE A 18 -13.57 -8.70 22.65
N LYS A 19 -13.75 -7.38 22.74
CA LYS A 19 -12.75 -6.40 22.24
C LYS A 19 -11.42 -6.51 22.98
N LYS A 20 -11.43 -6.67 24.30
CA LYS A 20 -10.21 -6.78 25.12
C LYS A 20 -9.30 -7.93 24.70
N ASN A 21 -9.87 -9.02 24.20
CA ASN A 21 -9.07 -10.19 23.82
C ASN A 21 -8.28 -9.97 22.50
N ILE A 22 -8.78 -9.11 21.61
CA ILE A 22 -8.24 -8.84 20.28
C ILE A 22 -7.18 -7.73 20.29
N ILE A 23 -7.28 -6.79 21.22
CA ILE A 23 -6.29 -5.72 21.38
C ILE A 23 -4.95 -6.32 21.81
N GLY A 24 -3.85 -5.80 21.26
CA GLY A 24 -2.48 -6.15 21.65
C GLY A 24 -1.51 -6.23 20.47
N LYS A 25 -0.29 -6.70 20.78
CA LYS A 25 0.79 -6.91 19.81
C LYS A 25 0.80 -8.34 19.30
N TYR A 26 1.00 -8.51 17.99
CA TYR A 26 1.14 -9.79 17.32
C TYR A 26 2.41 -9.77 16.49
N TYR A 27 3.23 -10.80 16.61
CA TYR A 27 4.50 -10.87 15.91
C TYR A 27 4.88 -12.29 15.51
N SER A 28 5.37 -12.48 14.30
CA SER A 28 5.95 -13.74 13.83
C SER A 28 7.34 -13.49 13.27
N GLY A 29 8.38 -14.04 13.91
CA GLY A 29 9.74 -14.00 13.38
C GLY A 29 9.89 -14.78 12.08
N ILE A 30 9.14 -15.88 11.92
CA ILE A 30 9.17 -16.73 10.72
C ILE A 30 8.69 -15.95 9.48
N HIS A 31 7.60 -15.19 9.63
CA HIS A 31 7.06 -14.36 8.55
C HIS A 31 7.62 -12.93 8.56
N SER A 32 8.41 -12.59 9.58
CA SER A 32 8.90 -11.24 9.84
C SER A 32 7.81 -10.15 9.79
N VAL A 33 6.64 -10.47 10.34
CA VAL A 33 5.47 -9.57 10.38
C VAL A 33 5.19 -9.19 11.83
N GLY A 34 4.97 -7.89 12.06
CA GLY A 34 4.42 -7.32 13.29
C GLY A 34 3.12 -6.57 13.01
N ILE A 35 2.12 -6.74 13.86
CA ILE A 35 0.89 -5.96 13.86
C ILE A 35 0.45 -5.64 15.28
N GLN A 36 0.08 -4.40 15.54
CA GLN A 36 -0.50 -3.96 16.81
C GLN A 36 -1.91 -3.45 16.57
N LEU A 37 -2.88 -4.03 17.29
CA LEU A 37 -4.26 -3.57 17.33
C LEU A 37 -4.46 -2.80 18.63
N LYS A 38 -4.81 -1.51 18.53
CA LYS A 38 -4.97 -0.61 19.67
C LYS A 38 -6.42 -0.49 20.12
N GLU A 39 -6.62 -0.04 21.36
CA GLU A 39 -7.96 0.13 21.97
C GLU A 39 -8.84 1.13 21.22
N ASP A 40 -8.23 2.18 20.66
CA ASP A 40 -8.87 3.23 19.86
C ASP A 40 -9.31 2.77 18.46
N SER A 41 -9.31 1.46 18.20
CA SER A 41 -9.63 0.87 16.89
C SER A 41 -8.66 1.24 15.78
N THR A 42 -7.44 1.68 16.10
CA THR A 42 -6.35 1.86 15.13
C THR A 42 -5.39 0.68 15.12
N PHE A 43 -4.68 0.49 14.01
CA PHE A 43 -3.62 -0.50 13.91
C PHE A 43 -2.33 0.07 13.32
N VAL A 44 -1.24 -0.62 13.64
CA VAL A 44 0.08 -0.45 13.03
C VAL A 44 0.53 -1.81 12.51
N TYR A 45 1.09 -1.84 11.30
CA TYR A 45 1.66 -3.03 10.66
C TYR A 45 3.07 -2.73 10.18
N GLU A 46 3.96 -3.72 10.33
CA GLU A 46 5.30 -3.72 9.77
C GLU A 46 5.64 -5.13 9.27
N HIS A 47 6.31 -5.21 8.12
CA HIS A 47 6.93 -6.42 7.61
C HIS A 47 8.37 -6.13 7.22
N ARG A 48 9.30 -6.95 7.70
CA ARG A 48 10.74 -6.74 7.51
C ARG A 48 11.49 -8.04 7.27
N ASN A 49 11.70 -8.39 6.00
CA ASN A 49 12.43 -9.59 5.63
C ASN A 49 13.66 -9.24 4.79
N LEU A 50 14.86 -9.40 5.36
CA LEU A 50 16.14 -9.02 4.75
C LEU A 50 16.12 -7.58 4.23
N HIS A 51 16.00 -7.42 2.92
CA HIS A 51 15.95 -6.14 2.22
C HIS A 51 14.52 -5.66 1.97
N LEU A 52 13.48 -6.45 2.21
CA LEU A 52 12.11 -6.01 1.99
C LEU A 52 11.53 -5.35 3.25
N TYR A 53 11.09 -4.11 3.11
CA TYR A 53 10.38 -3.38 4.16
C TYR A 53 9.01 -2.92 3.69
N GLN A 54 7.99 -3.15 4.53
CA GLN A 54 6.66 -2.59 4.33
C GLN A 54 6.05 -2.15 5.66
N TYR A 55 5.24 -1.11 5.63
CA TYR A 55 4.48 -0.62 6.79
C TYR A 55 3.07 -0.22 6.43
N SER A 56 2.19 -0.17 7.42
CA SER A 56 0.85 0.38 7.27
C SER A 56 0.31 0.93 8.57
N LYS A 57 -0.62 1.86 8.46
CA LYS A 57 -1.44 2.36 9.56
C LYS A 57 -2.89 2.40 9.12
N GLY A 58 -3.81 2.27 10.05
CA GLY A 58 -5.21 2.31 9.70
C GLY A 58 -6.15 2.10 10.86
N LYS A 59 -7.37 1.71 10.53
CA LYS A 59 -8.41 1.33 11.47
C LYS A 59 -8.70 -0.16 11.34
N TRP A 60 -9.08 -0.76 12.47
CA TRP A 60 -9.62 -2.10 12.49
C TRP A 60 -11.03 -2.08 13.05
N ARG A 61 -11.87 -3.01 12.60
CA ARG A 61 -13.23 -3.19 13.12
C ARG A 61 -13.44 -4.65 13.47
N HIS A 62 -14.09 -4.90 14.61
CA HIS A 62 -14.54 -6.23 14.95
C HIS A 62 -15.74 -6.60 14.07
N GLU A 63 -15.65 -7.78 13.45
CA GLU A 63 -16.72 -8.42 12.68
C GLU A 63 -17.27 -9.62 13.47
N LYS A 64 -18.27 -10.31 12.93
CA LYS A 64 -18.81 -11.52 13.58
C LYS A 64 -17.77 -12.65 13.61
N ASN A 65 -17.97 -13.64 14.49
CA ASN A 65 -17.19 -14.89 14.54
C ASN A 65 -15.67 -14.70 14.76
N ASN A 66 -15.29 -13.78 15.66
CA ASN A 66 -13.89 -13.49 15.99
C ASN A 66 -13.08 -13.05 14.76
N GLN A 67 -13.72 -12.36 13.82
CA GLN A 67 -13.06 -11.77 12.67
C GLN A 67 -12.85 -10.28 12.92
N ILE A 68 -11.83 -9.73 12.29
CA ILE A 68 -11.62 -8.30 12.19
C ILE A 68 -11.43 -7.93 10.74
N SER A 69 -11.87 -6.72 10.36
CA SER A 69 -11.48 -6.08 9.11
C SER A 69 -10.37 -5.07 9.38
N LEU A 70 -9.39 -5.01 8.49
CA LEU A 70 -8.30 -4.03 8.50
C LEU A 70 -8.47 -3.08 7.31
N GLU A 71 -8.49 -1.79 7.61
CA GLU A 71 -8.62 -0.70 6.64
C GLU A 71 -7.47 0.29 6.84
N SER A 72 -6.51 0.30 5.92
CA SER A 72 -5.36 1.19 5.97
C SER A 72 -5.71 2.63 5.54
N ASN A 73 -4.94 3.61 6.01
CA ASN A 73 -5.09 5.01 5.64
C ASN A 73 -4.91 5.25 4.12
N ILE A 74 -3.99 4.50 3.50
CA ILE A 74 -3.79 4.48 2.04
C ILE A 74 -4.34 3.17 1.49
N LYS A 75 -5.58 3.20 0.98
CA LYS A 75 -6.32 2.01 0.54
C LYS A 75 -5.76 1.32 -0.70
N SER A 76 -5.01 2.06 -1.52
CA SER A 76 -4.35 1.57 -2.72
C SER A 76 -3.05 2.33 -2.92
N THR A 77 -2.00 1.62 -3.32
CA THR A 77 -0.76 2.23 -3.81
C THR A 77 -0.78 2.43 -5.34
N LEU A 78 -1.88 2.09 -6.03
CA LEU A 78 -2.04 2.43 -7.44
C LEU A 78 -2.18 3.95 -7.58
N ILE A 79 -1.36 4.52 -8.45
CA ILE A 79 -1.34 5.96 -8.72
C ILE A 79 -2.35 6.28 -9.82
N PRO A 80 -3.30 7.18 -9.58
CA PRO A 80 -4.22 7.62 -10.64
C PRO A 80 -3.44 8.34 -11.74
N LEU A 81 -3.85 8.12 -12.98
CA LEU A 81 -3.31 8.85 -14.14
C LEU A 81 -4.23 10.01 -14.50
N ASN A 82 -3.68 11.22 -14.58
CA ASN A 82 -4.35 12.33 -15.23
C ASN A 82 -3.84 12.42 -16.67
N VAL A 83 -4.71 12.13 -17.64
CA VAL A 83 -4.36 12.09 -19.06
C VAL A 83 -5.21 13.07 -19.85
N GLN A 84 -4.53 13.96 -20.58
CA GLN A 84 -5.14 14.88 -21.52
C GLN A 84 -4.78 14.47 -22.94
N ASN A 85 -5.77 14.00 -23.70
CA ASN A 85 -5.59 13.70 -25.11
C ASN A 85 -5.56 15.00 -25.91
N GLN A 86 -4.61 15.09 -26.84
CA GLN A 86 -4.50 16.21 -27.77
C GLN A 86 -4.98 15.76 -29.15
N ASN A 87 -5.89 16.53 -29.75
CA ASN A 87 -6.37 16.28 -31.11
C ASN A 87 -5.29 16.66 -32.10
N ILE A 88 -4.70 15.69 -32.81
CA ILE A 88 -3.65 15.94 -33.79
C ILE A 88 -3.90 15.12 -35.05
N THR A 89 -3.64 15.75 -36.19
CA THR A 89 -3.84 15.24 -37.54
C THR A 89 -2.68 14.41 -38.08
N ASN A 90 -1.53 14.34 -37.39
CA ASN A 90 -0.31 13.69 -37.84
C ASN A 90 0.08 12.47 -36.98
N ALA A 91 0.41 11.38 -37.67
CA ALA A 91 0.14 10.00 -37.28
C ALA A 91 1.21 9.30 -36.40
N LYS A 92 1.50 9.80 -35.20
CA LYS A 92 2.37 9.06 -34.25
C LYS A 92 1.82 9.06 -32.83
N ASN A 93 1.95 7.93 -32.16
CA ASN A 93 1.65 7.84 -30.73
C ASN A 93 2.80 8.51 -29.95
N GLU A 94 2.50 9.53 -29.15
CA GLU A 94 3.47 10.27 -28.33
C GLU A 94 2.92 10.44 -26.90
N LEU A 95 3.72 10.07 -25.91
CA LEU A 95 3.42 10.26 -24.50
C LEU A 95 4.32 11.37 -23.95
N SER A 96 3.74 12.51 -23.58
CA SER A 96 4.42 13.58 -22.84
C SER A 96 4.11 13.43 -21.36
N ILE A 97 5.13 13.31 -20.53
CA ILE A 97 4.97 12.91 -19.11
C ILE A 97 5.55 13.99 -18.21
N ASP A 98 4.71 14.59 -17.37
CA ASP A 98 5.10 15.45 -16.24
C ASP A 98 5.03 14.63 -14.96
N LEU A 99 6.20 14.19 -14.46
CA LEU A 99 6.32 13.39 -13.25
C LEU A 99 6.83 14.24 -12.08
N LYS A 100 6.07 14.24 -10.98
CA LYS A 100 6.43 14.89 -9.72
C LYS A 100 6.55 13.84 -8.62
N ILE A 101 7.66 13.85 -7.89
CA ILE A 101 7.80 13.06 -6.66
C ILE A 101 7.31 13.92 -5.50
N ALA A 102 6.31 13.44 -4.76
CA ALA A 102 5.86 14.14 -3.56
C ALA A 102 6.89 13.98 -2.43
N ASP A 103 6.76 14.79 -1.37
CA ASP A 103 7.57 14.69 -0.15
C ASP A 103 9.09 14.91 -0.36
N GLY A 104 9.48 15.64 -1.42
CA GLY A 104 10.86 16.11 -1.62
C GLY A 104 11.83 15.11 -2.24
N GLY A 105 11.33 13.98 -2.77
CA GLY A 105 12.16 13.04 -3.54
C GLY A 105 12.60 13.63 -4.91
N LYS A 106 13.69 13.13 -5.47
CA LYS A 106 14.18 13.53 -6.79
C LYS A 106 13.86 12.47 -7.83
N THR A 107 13.36 12.86 -9.00
CA THR A 107 13.10 11.92 -10.11
C THR A 107 14.34 11.14 -10.54
N SER A 108 15.54 11.64 -10.26
CA SER A 108 16.81 10.96 -10.49
C SER A 108 16.96 9.64 -9.73
N ASP A 109 16.23 9.46 -8.63
CA ASP A 109 16.38 8.35 -7.68
C ASP A 109 15.45 7.17 -8.01
N TYR A 110 14.75 7.25 -9.15
CA TYR A 110 13.72 6.28 -9.54
C TYR A 110 13.92 5.82 -10.99
N GLN A 111 13.57 4.56 -11.23
CA GLN A 111 13.37 3.99 -12.55
C GLN A 111 11.89 3.95 -12.89
N CYS A 112 11.60 4.29 -14.14
CA CYS A 112 10.28 4.36 -14.73
C CYS A 112 10.20 3.35 -15.89
N GLY A 113 9.32 2.36 -15.76
CA GLY A 113 8.91 1.47 -16.83
C GLY A 113 7.60 1.94 -17.46
N ILE A 114 7.53 1.94 -18.79
CA ILE A 114 6.27 2.12 -19.54
C ILE A 114 5.82 0.75 -20.01
N TYR A 115 4.57 0.40 -19.71
CA TYR A 115 3.92 -0.80 -20.22
C TYR A 115 2.83 -0.40 -21.22
N ILE A 116 2.80 -1.10 -22.34
CA ILE A 116 1.84 -0.93 -23.43
C ILE A 116 1.17 -2.26 -23.67
N ASP A 117 -0.16 -2.30 -23.58
CA ASP A 117 -0.95 -3.52 -23.74
C ASP A 117 -0.40 -4.69 -22.87
N ASN A 118 -0.03 -4.36 -21.62
CA ASN A 118 0.57 -5.26 -20.62
C ASN A 118 1.96 -5.81 -20.95
N LYS A 119 2.62 -5.30 -21.99
CA LYS A 119 4.01 -5.62 -22.33
C LYS A 119 4.92 -4.47 -21.95
N LEU A 120 6.08 -4.80 -21.39
CA LEU A 120 7.10 -3.79 -21.11
C LEU A 120 7.58 -3.19 -22.42
N TYR A 121 7.46 -1.87 -22.56
CA TYR A 121 7.93 -1.13 -23.72
C TYR A 121 9.36 -0.61 -23.50
N THR A 122 9.58 0.09 -22.38
CA THR A 122 10.89 0.64 -22.03
C THR A 122 11.03 0.81 -20.53
N ILE A 123 12.27 0.78 -20.03
CA ILE A 123 12.64 1.20 -18.66
C ILE A 123 13.73 2.25 -18.79
N LYS A 124 13.55 3.39 -18.12
CA LYS A 124 14.53 4.48 -18.06
C LYS A 124 14.56 5.08 -16.66
N ARG A 125 15.55 5.91 -16.36
CA ARG A 125 15.47 6.81 -15.21
C ARG A 125 14.31 7.78 -15.38
N CYS A 126 13.62 8.09 -14.29
CA CYS A 126 12.40 8.87 -14.34
C CYS A 126 12.60 10.32 -14.79
N ASP A 127 13.79 10.90 -14.56
CA ASP A 127 14.19 12.21 -15.10
C ASP A 127 14.43 12.21 -16.63
N SER A 128 14.48 11.03 -17.25
CA SER A 128 14.72 10.84 -18.68
C SER A 128 13.46 10.49 -19.47
N LEU A 129 12.27 10.61 -18.86
CA LEU A 129 10.99 10.13 -19.42
C LEU A 129 10.05 11.25 -19.89
N SER A 130 10.50 12.49 -20.01
CA SER A 130 9.62 13.66 -20.29
C SER A 130 8.80 13.56 -21.58
N SER A 131 9.32 12.88 -22.61
CA SER A 131 8.56 12.51 -23.81
C SER A 131 9.05 11.19 -24.40
N VAL A 132 8.11 10.35 -24.85
CA VAL A 132 8.39 9.04 -25.46
C VAL A 132 7.51 8.85 -26.70
N PHE A 133 8.16 8.61 -27.85
CA PHE A 133 7.48 8.18 -29.07
C PHE A 133 7.24 6.68 -29.04
N ILE A 134 6.00 6.29 -29.34
CA ILE A 134 5.56 4.90 -29.38
C ILE A 134 5.36 4.50 -30.85
N ASN A 135 6.19 3.57 -31.31
CA ASN A 135 6.19 3.06 -32.68
C ASN A 135 5.33 1.79 -32.86
N VAL A 136 4.51 1.45 -31.88
CA VAL A 136 3.58 0.32 -31.90
C VAL A 136 2.14 0.80 -31.70
N PRO A 137 1.13 0.07 -32.19
CA PRO A 137 -0.25 0.28 -31.77
C PRO A 137 -0.37 0.16 -30.25
N MET A 138 -1.26 0.96 -29.65
CA MET A 138 -1.39 1.06 -28.20
C MET A 138 -2.87 1.19 -27.87
N ASN A 139 -3.45 0.21 -27.17
CA ASN A 139 -4.83 0.30 -26.70
C ASN A 139 -4.89 0.83 -25.26
N ASN A 140 -3.90 0.43 -24.45
CA ASN A 140 -3.72 0.96 -23.10
C ASN A 140 -2.25 1.10 -22.76
N PHE A 141 -1.99 1.94 -21.77
CA PHE A 141 -0.69 2.03 -21.14
C PHE A 141 -0.81 2.21 -19.62
N TYR A 142 0.27 1.89 -18.92
CA TYR A 142 0.47 2.23 -17.51
C TYR A 142 1.96 2.36 -17.21
N PHE A 143 2.27 2.97 -16.07
CA PHE A 143 3.63 3.14 -15.61
C PHE A 143 3.91 2.26 -14.42
N HIS A 144 5.17 1.88 -14.33
CA HIS A 144 5.78 1.14 -13.26
C HIS A 144 6.94 1.98 -12.73
N PHE A 145 7.01 2.17 -11.42
CA PHE A 145 8.07 2.91 -10.76
C PHE A 145 8.79 1.99 -9.78
N ALA A 146 10.11 2.00 -9.83
CA ALA A 146 10.98 1.38 -8.84
C ALA A 146 11.90 2.46 -8.28
N ARG A 147 12.13 2.45 -6.97
CA ARG A 147 13.13 3.30 -6.35
C ARG A 147 14.47 2.60 -6.44
N ASP A 148 15.47 3.27 -6.99
CA ASP A 148 16.83 2.74 -6.96
C ASP A 148 17.33 2.81 -5.50
N PRO A 149 17.85 1.72 -4.93
CA PRO A 149 18.34 1.73 -3.56
C PRO A 149 19.50 2.73 -3.45
N GLN A 150 19.29 3.77 -2.65
CA GLN A 150 20.34 4.75 -2.32
C GLN A 150 21.15 4.19 -1.14
N PRO A 151 22.42 3.79 -1.35
CA PRO A 151 23.23 3.09 -0.34
C PRO A 151 23.31 3.83 1.00
N ASP A 152 23.28 5.17 0.95
CA ASP A 152 23.48 6.04 2.11
C ASP A 152 22.23 6.18 2.99
N THR A 153 21.06 5.74 2.54
CA THR A 153 19.78 5.98 3.24
C THR A 153 19.09 4.72 3.73
N THR A 154 19.22 3.61 3.00
CA THR A 154 18.64 2.33 3.39
C THR A 154 19.12 1.19 2.48
N SER A 155 19.35 0.02 3.06
CA SER A 155 19.55 -1.23 2.31
C SER A 155 18.22 -1.91 1.93
N TYR A 156 17.08 -1.26 2.17
CA TYR A 156 15.76 -1.81 1.86
C TYR A 156 15.39 -1.60 0.39
N ILE A 157 15.07 -2.70 -0.28
CA ILE A 157 14.43 -2.77 -1.58
C ILE A 157 12.95 -2.42 -1.40
N SER A 158 12.52 -1.35 -2.08
CA SER A 158 11.11 -1.00 -2.19
C SER A 158 10.36 -1.94 -3.12
N GLN A 159 9.08 -2.16 -2.83
CA GLN A 159 8.21 -2.75 -3.84
C GLN A 159 7.92 -1.72 -4.93
N PRO A 160 7.79 -2.17 -6.19
CA PRO A 160 7.43 -1.26 -7.25
C PRO A 160 6.02 -0.71 -7.06
N VAL A 161 5.82 0.52 -7.52
CA VAL A 161 4.54 1.22 -7.51
C VAL A 161 4.04 1.33 -8.94
N PHE A 162 2.74 1.10 -9.16
CA PHE A 162 2.14 1.12 -10.49
C PHE A 162 1.12 2.24 -10.58
N THR A 163 0.89 2.72 -11.80
CA THR A 163 -0.29 3.55 -12.07
C THR A 163 -1.49 2.67 -12.40
N GLU A 164 -2.66 3.27 -12.41
CA GLU A 164 -3.82 2.70 -13.09
C GLU A 164 -3.54 2.55 -14.59
N LYS A 165 -4.30 1.65 -15.24
CA LYS A 165 -4.25 1.48 -16.71
C LYS A 165 -5.11 2.53 -17.36
N TYR A 166 -4.53 3.32 -18.25
CA TYR A 166 -5.28 4.24 -19.09
C TYR A 166 -5.68 3.54 -20.39
N GLN A 167 -6.98 3.51 -20.68
CA GLN A 167 -7.51 3.01 -21.95
C GLN A 167 -7.62 4.18 -22.93
N LEU A 168 -7.03 4.03 -24.10
CA LEU A 168 -7.14 5.02 -25.16
C LEU A 168 -8.48 4.88 -25.87
N MET A 169 -9.01 6.01 -26.33
CA MET A 169 -10.23 6.05 -27.13
C MET A 169 -9.99 5.52 -28.56
N ILE A 170 -8.78 5.69 -29.08
CA ILE A 170 -8.34 5.26 -30.42
C ILE A 170 -6.98 4.59 -30.25
N ASN A 171 -6.69 3.51 -30.98
CA ASN A 171 -5.46 2.73 -30.79
C ASN A 171 -4.22 3.24 -31.54
N GLN A 172 -4.36 4.35 -32.28
CA GLN A 172 -3.31 4.98 -33.08
C GLN A 172 -3.44 6.51 -33.06
N ASN A 173 -2.33 7.20 -33.36
CA ASN A 173 -2.24 8.66 -33.53
C ASN A 173 -2.61 9.45 -32.27
N ASN A 174 -2.31 8.90 -31.11
CA ASN A 174 -2.59 9.55 -29.84
C ASN A 174 -1.41 10.38 -29.39
N LYS A 175 -1.63 11.68 -29.18
CA LYS A 175 -0.76 12.46 -28.31
C LYS A 175 -1.42 12.63 -26.95
N ALA A 176 -0.78 12.09 -25.92
CA ALA A 176 -1.27 12.16 -24.56
C ALA A 176 -0.29 12.96 -23.71
N ARG A 177 -0.79 14.00 -23.03
CA ARG A 177 -0.10 14.63 -21.92
C ARG A 177 -0.53 13.93 -20.63
N ILE A 178 0.42 13.48 -19.84
CA ILE A 178 0.23 12.65 -18.67
C ILE A 178 0.87 13.36 -17.49
N ASP A 179 0.06 13.71 -16.49
CA ASP A 179 0.56 14.27 -15.25
C ASP A 179 0.52 13.17 -14.17
N ILE A 180 1.66 12.88 -13.56
CA ILE A 180 1.80 11.85 -12.53
C ILE A 180 2.40 12.47 -11.27
N THR A 181 1.70 12.32 -10.14
CA THR A 181 2.26 12.62 -8.81
C THR A 181 2.51 11.32 -8.08
N LEU A 182 3.78 11.02 -7.79
CA LEU A 182 4.26 9.79 -7.17
C LEU A 182 4.60 10.05 -5.70
N PRO A 183 3.80 9.58 -4.73
CA PRO A 183 4.14 9.69 -3.32
C PRO A 183 5.24 8.70 -2.96
N ASP A 184 6.39 9.18 -2.49
CA ASP A 184 7.52 8.30 -2.11
C ASP A 184 7.13 7.27 -1.04
N THR A 185 6.16 7.62 -0.21
CA THR A 185 5.68 6.75 0.87
C THR A 185 5.06 5.45 0.35
N TYR A 186 4.59 5.39 -0.90
CA TYR A 186 3.91 4.22 -1.47
C TYR A 186 4.86 3.03 -1.69
N PHE A 187 6.15 3.28 -1.91
CA PHE A 187 7.20 2.27 -2.13
C PHE A 187 7.40 1.30 -0.96
N TYR A 188 7.03 1.75 0.24
CA TYR A 188 7.14 0.99 1.48
C TYR A 188 5.77 0.77 2.13
N TYR A 189 4.66 1.16 1.48
CA TYR A 189 3.34 1.06 2.10
C TYR A 189 2.65 -0.25 1.74
N LYS A 190 2.05 -0.91 2.75
CA LYS A 190 1.15 -2.04 2.55
C LYS A 190 -0.29 -1.58 2.69
N SER A 191 -1.04 -1.57 1.59
CA SER A 191 -2.46 -1.29 1.63
C SER A 191 -3.26 -2.48 2.17
N PHE A 192 -4.17 -2.18 3.09
CA PHE A 192 -5.26 -3.05 3.54
C PHE A 192 -6.57 -2.35 3.17
N ASN A 193 -7.40 -3.00 2.36
CA ASN A 193 -8.70 -2.47 1.93
C ASN A 193 -9.75 -3.54 2.23
N GLY A 194 -10.37 -3.46 3.41
CA GLY A 194 -11.34 -4.46 3.90
C GLY A 194 -10.75 -5.85 4.11
N VAL A 195 -9.45 -5.98 4.42
CA VAL A 195 -8.82 -7.30 4.59
C VAL A 195 -9.32 -7.95 5.87
N VAL A 196 -9.89 -9.14 5.75
CA VAL A 196 -10.43 -9.88 6.89
C VAL A 196 -9.37 -10.79 7.49
N ALA A 197 -9.20 -10.71 8.81
CA ALA A 197 -8.34 -11.58 9.61
C ALA A 197 -9.14 -12.24 10.75
N LYS A 198 -8.76 -13.44 11.17
CA LYS A 198 -9.38 -14.15 12.30
C LYS A 198 -8.53 -13.97 13.56
N ALA A 199 -9.09 -13.41 14.63
CA ALA A 199 -8.41 -13.14 15.89
C ALA A 199 -8.89 -14.09 17.00
N THR A 200 -8.05 -14.98 17.50
CA THR A 200 -8.44 -15.98 18.52
C THR A 200 -8.04 -15.61 19.95
N GLY A 201 -7.71 -14.34 20.19
CA GLY A 201 -7.14 -13.86 21.46
C GLY A 201 -5.66 -14.22 21.65
N LYS A 202 -5.24 -15.39 21.16
CA LYS A 202 -3.84 -15.86 21.21
C LYS A 202 -3.06 -15.62 19.91
N SER A 203 -3.76 -15.38 18.81
CA SER A 203 -3.14 -15.22 17.50
C SER A 203 -4.04 -14.44 16.55
N LEU A 204 -3.44 -13.88 15.51
CA LEU A 204 -4.11 -13.30 14.36
C LEU A 204 -3.80 -14.15 13.13
N ARG A 205 -4.82 -14.63 12.43
CA ARG A 205 -4.66 -15.34 11.17
C ARG A 205 -5.09 -14.46 10.00
N ILE A 206 -4.14 -14.11 9.14
CA ILE A 206 -4.33 -13.19 8.01
C ILE A 206 -3.85 -13.85 6.72
N PHE A 207 -4.45 -13.49 5.59
CA PHE A 207 -3.98 -13.95 4.29
C PHE A 207 -2.82 -13.08 3.82
N ASN A 208 -1.70 -13.71 3.50
CA ASN A 208 -0.56 -13.04 2.90
C ASN A 208 -0.63 -13.22 1.37
N PHE A 209 -0.84 -12.10 0.67
CA PHE A 209 -0.94 -12.06 -0.78
C PHE A 209 0.38 -12.38 -1.50
N ILE A 210 1.53 -12.19 -0.84
CA ILE A 210 2.85 -12.50 -1.42
C ILE A 210 3.06 -14.02 -1.41
N SER A 211 2.84 -14.67 -0.27
CA SER A 211 3.02 -16.12 -0.12
C SER A 211 1.80 -16.94 -0.60
N ASN A 212 0.70 -16.26 -0.95
CA ASN A 212 -0.60 -16.85 -1.31
C ASN A 212 -1.12 -17.84 -0.25
N LYS A 213 -0.83 -17.59 1.03
CA LYS A 213 -1.12 -18.50 2.16
C LYS A 213 -1.71 -17.74 3.33
N LYS A 214 -2.47 -18.46 4.16
CA LYS A 214 -2.91 -17.93 5.47
C LYS A 214 -1.78 -18.09 6.47
N GLU A 215 -1.36 -16.98 7.07
CA GLU A 215 -0.31 -16.92 8.07
C GLU A 215 -0.93 -16.72 9.45
N THR A 216 -0.36 -17.39 10.44
CA THR A 216 -0.76 -17.26 11.85
C THR A 216 0.33 -16.47 12.57
N ILE A 217 -0.06 -15.34 13.14
CA ILE A 217 0.82 -14.41 13.85
C ILE A 217 0.46 -14.52 15.34
N PRO A 218 1.32 -15.09 16.19
CA PRO A 218 1.01 -15.23 17.61
C PRO A 218 0.97 -13.87 18.30
N LYS A 219 0.13 -13.76 19.33
CA LYS A 219 0.10 -12.61 20.23
C LYS A 219 1.33 -12.66 21.13
N VAL A 220 1.95 -11.51 21.38
CA VAL A 220 3.14 -11.38 22.23
C VAL A 220 2.86 -10.40 23.39
N SER A 221 3.77 -10.33 24.35
CA SER A 221 3.68 -9.36 25.46
C SER A 221 3.58 -7.93 24.92
N ASP A 222 2.81 -7.08 25.59
CA ASP A 222 2.70 -5.66 25.25
C ASP A 222 4.03 -4.90 25.43
N GLU A 223 4.96 -5.44 26.22
CA GLU A 223 6.32 -4.92 26.40
C GLU A 223 7.24 -5.25 25.22
N ALA A 224 6.88 -6.22 24.38
CA ALA A 224 7.71 -6.64 23.27
C ALA A 224 7.92 -5.50 22.27
N ASN A 225 9.18 -5.23 21.92
CA ASN A 225 9.48 -4.32 20.83
C ASN A 225 9.43 -5.07 19.50
N ILE A 226 8.30 -4.95 18.82
CA ILE A 226 8.03 -5.64 17.55
C ILE A 226 8.21 -4.75 16.31
N PHE A 227 8.49 -3.46 16.51
CA PHE A 227 8.61 -2.49 15.43
C PHE A 227 10.04 -1.92 15.34
N SER A 228 10.51 -1.66 14.13
CA SER A 228 11.85 -1.12 13.90
C SER A 228 11.96 0.37 14.24
N ALA A 229 13.19 0.84 14.48
CA ALA A 229 13.47 2.27 14.61
C ALA A 229 13.16 3.04 13.30
N PHE A 230 13.24 2.38 12.14
CA PHE A 230 12.94 2.98 10.84
C PHE A 230 11.49 3.46 10.76
N PHE A 231 10.54 2.64 11.22
CA PHE A 231 9.14 3.03 11.35
C PHE A 231 8.97 4.29 12.20
N ASN A 232 9.67 4.38 13.33
CA ASN A 232 9.63 5.54 14.23
C ASN A 232 10.23 6.81 13.57
N THR A 233 11.29 6.68 12.75
CA THR A 233 11.84 7.81 12.01
C THR A 233 10.93 8.32 10.89
N LEU A 234 10.19 7.44 10.22
CA LEU A 234 9.18 7.86 9.22
C LEU A 234 8.07 8.70 9.86
N GLU A 235 7.76 8.50 11.15
CA GLU A 235 6.82 9.37 11.87
C GLU A 235 7.38 10.76 12.13
N LYS A 236 8.67 10.86 12.49
CA LYS A 236 9.31 12.15 12.82
C LYS A 236 9.41 13.08 11.61
N LYS A 237 9.62 12.56 10.40
CA LYS A 237 9.68 13.37 9.17
C LYS A 237 8.32 13.94 8.72
N ARG A 238 7.21 13.51 9.33
CA ARG A 238 5.83 13.91 8.96
C ARG A 238 5.22 14.96 9.89
N LYS A 239 5.90 15.35 10.96
CA LYS A 239 5.50 16.45 11.86
C LYS A 239 6.37 17.66 11.56
#